data_AF-A0A962AD35-F1
#
_entry.id   AF-A0A962AD35-F1
#
_cell.length_a   1.000
_cell.length_b   1.000
_cell.length_c   1.000
_cell.angle_alpha   90.00
_cell.angle_beta   90.00
_cell.angle_gamma   90.00
#
_symmetry.space_group_name_H-M   'P 1'
#
loop_
_entity.id
_entity.type
_entity.pdbx_description
1 polymer ?
#
loop_
_entity_poly.entity_id
_entity_poly.type
_entity_poly.pdbx_seq_one_letter_code
_entity_poly.pdbx_strand_id
1 'polypeptide(L)' 'MSESSALVLFSGGQDSATCLAWALERFDRVETIGFDYGQRHAIELAQRGIVREKFADMKPEWRGKLGDDHTL' A
#
# COMPACT_ATOMS: atom_id res chain seq x y z
N MET A 1 -18.55 14.08 9.37
CA MET A 1 -17.49 13.40 10.13
C MET A 1 -16.25 13.42 9.25
N SER A 2 -15.05 13.72 9.76
CA SER A 2 -13.85 13.63 8.91
C SER A 2 -13.57 12.16 8.62
N GLU A 3 -13.41 11.79 7.35
CA GLU A 3 -12.95 10.46 6.99
C GLU A 3 -11.54 10.23 7.54
N SER A 4 -11.32 9.07 8.14
CA SER A 4 -10.03 8.68 8.70
C SER A 4 -9.10 8.20 7.57
N SER A 5 -7.91 8.80 7.47
CA SER A 5 -6.94 8.48 6.42
C SER A 5 -5.58 8.04 6.95
N ALA A 6 -4.93 7.12 6.25
CA ALA A 6 -3.55 6.70 6.52
C ALA A 6 -2.70 6.73 5.24
N LEU A 7 -1.42 7.08 5.39
CA LEU A 7 -0.39 6.93 4.35
C LEU A 7 0.60 5.86 4.81
N VAL A 8 0.75 4.78 4.04
CA VAL A 8 1.62 3.66 4.39
C VAL A 8 2.87 3.69 3.54
N LEU A 9 4.04 3.74 4.19
CA LEU A 9 5.31 3.46 3.53
C LEU A 9 5.33 1.99 3.11
N PHE A 10 5.20 1.76 1.81
CA PHE A 10 4.95 0.44 1.25
C PHE A 10 6.06 0.05 0.29
N SER A 11 6.90 -0.91 0.69
CA SER A 11 8.00 -1.44 -0.12
C SER A 11 7.60 -2.69 -0.91
N GLY A 12 6.48 -3.33 -0.56
CA GLY A 12 6.10 -4.65 -1.08
C GLY A 12 6.65 -5.82 -0.24
N GLY A 13 7.51 -5.55 0.74
CA GLY A 13 7.98 -6.56 1.70
C GLY A 13 6.94 -6.91 2.77
N GLN A 14 7.14 -8.05 3.45
CA GLN A 14 6.21 -8.62 4.44
C GLN A 14 5.79 -7.63 5.53
N ASP A 15 6.72 -6.87 6.09
CA ASP A 15 6.43 -5.93 7.18
C ASP A 15 5.52 -4.80 6.68
N SER A 16 5.88 -4.19 5.54
CA SER A 16 5.08 -3.13 4.93
C SER A 16 3.69 -3.60 4.46
N ALA A 17 3.59 -4.86 4.02
CA ALA A 17 2.33 -5.49 3.66
C ALA A 17 1.44 -5.73 4.90
N THR A 18 2.04 -6.11 6.02
CA THR A 18 1.33 -6.23 7.31
C THR A 18 0.78 -4.88 7.75
N CYS A 19 1.56 -3.82 7.63
CA CYS A 19 1.10 -2.45 7.90
C CYS A 19 -0.06 -2.03 6.99
N LEU A 20 0.01 -2.37 5.69
CA LEU A 20 -1.06 -2.07 4.73
C LEU A 20 -2.38 -2.77 5.10
N ALA A 21 -2.34 -4.09 5.39
CA ALA A 21 -3.51 -4.83 5.88
C ALA A 21 -4.09 -4.17 7.14
N TRP A 22 -3.21 -3.87 8.11
CA TRP A 22 -3.63 -3.30 9.38
C TRP A 22 -4.33 -1.95 9.21
N ALA A 23 -3.85 -1.11 8.28
CA ALA A 23 -4.44 0.18 7.96
C ALA A 23 -5.79 0.03 7.21
N LEU A 24 -5.89 -0.86 6.23
CA LEU A 24 -7.13 -1.09 5.47
C LEU A 24 -8.30 -1.58 6.36
N GLU A 25 -7.99 -2.27 7.45
CA GLU A 25 -8.98 -2.66 8.47
C GLU A 25 -9.49 -1.48 9.33
N ARG A 26 -8.75 -0.39 9.43
CA ARG A 26 -8.97 0.65 10.47
C ARG A 26 -9.33 2.02 9.94
N PHE A 27 -8.86 2.35 8.74
CA PHE A 27 -9.07 3.66 8.12
C PHE A 27 -10.09 3.56 6.99
N ASP A 28 -10.69 4.70 6.65
CA ASP A 28 -11.65 4.83 5.57
C ASP A 28 -10.93 4.96 4.21
N ARG A 29 -9.74 5.60 4.21
CA ARG A 29 -8.89 5.73 3.02
C ARG A 29 -7.41 5.47 3.35
N VAL A 30 -6.75 4.64 2.55
CA VAL A 30 -5.35 4.26 2.73
C VAL A 30 -4.59 4.47 1.43
N GLU A 31 -3.62 5.37 1.44
CA GLU A 31 -2.67 5.55 0.34
C GLU A 31 -1.36 4.85 0.64
N THR A 32 -0.57 4.60 -0.41
CA THR A 32 0.76 4.00 -0.28
C THR A 32 1.83 4.92 -0.86
N ILE A 33 2.98 5.00 -0.20
CA ILE A 33 4.15 5.72 -0.69
C ILE A 33 5.35 4.78 -0.74
N GLY A 34 6.06 4.81 -1.86
CA GLY A 34 7.31 4.09 -2.07
C GLY A 34 8.41 5.09 -2.36
N PHE A 35 9.66 4.70 -2.10
CA PHE A 35 10.82 5.50 -2.45
C PHE A 35 11.73 4.74 -3.39
N ASP A 36 12.10 5.38 -4.48
CA ASP A 36 13.15 4.91 -5.37
C ASP A 36 14.47 5.60 -5.03
N TYR A 37 15.15 5.07 -4.01
CA TYR A 37 16.47 5.57 -3.61
C TYR A 37 17.62 4.99 -4.46
N GLY A 38 17.34 4.47 -5.66
CA GLY A 38 18.34 3.79 -6.51
C GLY A 38 18.72 2.41 -5.97
N GLN A 39 17.74 1.67 -5.43
CA GLN A 39 17.98 0.32 -4.91
C GLN A 39 18.59 -0.58 -6.00
N ARG A 40 19.56 -1.42 -5.62
CA ARG A 40 20.28 -2.33 -6.55
C ARG A 40 19.35 -3.24 -7.36
N HIS A 41 18.16 -3.54 -6.83
CA HIS A 41 17.20 -4.44 -7.44
C HIS A 41 15.90 -3.69 -7.74
N ALA A 42 15.84 -3.02 -8.91
CA ALA A 42 14.61 -2.37 -9.42
C ALA A 42 13.38 -3.32 -9.46
N ILE A 43 13.61 -4.64 -9.40
CA ILE A 43 12.54 -5.64 -9.31
C ILE A 43 11.75 -5.55 -8.00
N GLU A 44 12.33 -5.06 -6.91
CA GLU A 44 11.63 -4.89 -5.63
C GLU A 44 10.51 -3.84 -5.76
N LEU A 45 10.79 -2.72 -6.43
CA LEU A 45 9.78 -1.70 -6.79
C LEU A 45 8.72 -2.24 -7.74
N ALA A 46 9.09 -3.11 -8.69
CA ALA A 46 8.11 -3.73 -9.58
C ALA A 46 7.17 -4.69 -8.84
N GLN A 47 7.68 -5.43 -7.84
CA GLN A 47 6.86 -6.33 -7.02
C GLN A 47 5.88 -5.58 -6.12
N ARG A 48 6.23 -4.38 -5.64
CA ARG A 48 5.33 -3.52 -4.86
C ARG A 48 3.96 -3.36 -5.52
N GLY A 49 3.93 -2.98 -6.81
CA GLY A 49 2.66 -2.79 -7.54
C GLY A 49 1.83 -4.07 -7.59
N ILE A 50 2.47 -5.22 -7.86
CA ILE A 50 1.79 -6.53 -7.91
C ILE A 50 1.21 -6.90 -6.55
N VAL A 51 1.97 -6.73 -5.47
CA VAL A 51 1.50 -7.02 -4.11
C VAL A 51 0.33 -6.11 -3.77
N ARG A 52 0.42 -4.82 -4.08
CA ARG A 52 -0.65 -3.83 -3.84
C ARG A 52 -1.97 -4.21 -4.51
N GLU A 53 -1.94 -4.59 -5.79
CA GLU A 53 -3.14 -5.04 -6.51
C GLU A 53 -3.77 -6.28 -5.85
N LYS A 54 -2.94 -7.24 -5.42
CA LYS A 54 -3.45 -8.42 -4.70
C LYS A 54 -4.16 -8.06 -3.39
N PHE A 55 -3.74 -7.01 -2.69
CA PHE A 55 -4.47 -6.52 -1.52
C PHE A 55 -5.87 -6.03 -1.89
N ALA A 56 -6.02 -5.29 -2.99
CA ALA A 56 -7.34 -4.87 -3.46
C ALA A 56 -8.26 -6.05 -3.81
N ASP A 57 -7.68 -7.18 -4.26
CA ASP A 57 -8.41 -8.42 -4.57
C ASP A 57 -8.70 -9.31 -3.36
N MET A 58 -7.94 -9.20 -2.29
CA MET A 58 -8.08 -10.06 -1.10
C MET A 58 -9.42 -9.86 -0.38
N LYS A 59 -9.92 -8.61 -0.32
CA LYS A 59 -11.21 -8.29 0.30
C LYS A 59 -11.94 -7.21 -0.49
N PRO A 60 -13.23 -7.39 -0.81
CA PRO A 60 -14.02 -6.38 -1.54
C PRO A 60 -14.03 -5.00 -0.88
N GLU A 61 -14.04 -4.96 0.46
CA GLU A 61 -14.00 -3.71 1.23
C GLU A 61 -12.70 -2.93 1.07
N TRP A 62 -11.56 -3.62 0.89
CA TRP A 62 -10.25 -2.98 0.80
C TRP A 62 -10.07 -2.24 -0.53
N ARG A 63 -10.69 -2.72 -1.61
CA ARG A 63 -10.65 -2.05 -2.91
C ARG A 63 -11.22 -0.63 -2.87
N GLY A 64 -12.28 -0.40 -2.10
CA GLY A 64 -12.87 0.93 -1.95
C GLY A 64 -12.04 1.87 -1.06
N LYS A 65 -11.21 1.30 -0.16
CA LYS A 65 -10.38 2.04 0.78
C LYS A 65 -8.98 2.35 0.25
N LEU A 66 -8.47 1.52 -0.66
CA LEU A 66 -7.13 1.66 -1.22
C LEU A 66 -7.10 2.84 -2.21
N GLY A 67 -6.50 3.94 -1.78
CA GLY A 67 -6.41 5.21 -2.50
C GLY A 67 -5.27 5.25 -3.50
N ASP A 68 -4.57 6.37 -3.57
CA ASP A 68 -3.48 6.58 -4.53
C ASP A 68 -2.19 5.84 -4.15
N ASP A 69 -1.35 5.61 -5.15
CA ASP A 69 0.00 5.08 -5.01
C ASP A 69 1.02 6.13 -5.43
N HIS A 70 1.91 6.49 -4.51
CA HIS A 70 2.94 7.51 -4.73
C HIS A 70 4.32 6.85 -4.83
N THR A 71 5.18 7.42 -5.66
CA THR A 71 6.61 7.08 -5.70
C THR A 71 7.40 8.37 -5.65
N LEU A 72 8.32 8.48 -4.69
CA LEU A 72 9.24 9.60 -4.52
C LEU A 72 10.68 9.21 -4.84
#